data_AF-A0A7Y2QC76-F1
#
_entry.id   AF-A0A7Y2QC76-F1
#
_cell.length_a   1.000
_cell.length_b   1.000
_cell.length_c   1.000
_cell.angle_alpha   90.00
_cell.angle_beta   90.00
_cell.angle_gamma   90.00
#
_symmetry.space_group_name_H-M   'P 1'
#
loop_
_entity.id
_entity.type
_entity.pdbx_description
1 polymer ?
#
loop_
_entity_poly.entity_id
_entity_poly.type
_entity_poly.pdbx_seq_one_letter_code
_entity_poly.pdbx_strand_id
1 'polypeptide(L)'
;MNAGILNALSAAISDDPSHVLQLRKIVVALAISGRLKQSDKLISPDDLRAMLKGAKSRLVAQRILPKQKPWLPITDEQMPEEFSDPSLFISLGQVARVEKGKTGIQQAKPGDYPLVVTAAERLTADHYDFDSAAAIVPLVSSTGHGNASINRLHYQEGPFALGTILAAVLPHDPALFSARFLFEYLSAFKDELLVSRMSGTANVTLTLGRIEAVPIPLVPPLVQRQVDELMALCDQLETARTERETKRDRLATASLARLNSPDPETFRDDARFALDALPALTARPDQIKQVRQTILNLAVRGKLVPQDPADEPAEELLKRIAEERAARSRVGTIPKPKITSRDVNRFSEGLPIGWSPVGLGDVCDLVTSGSRGWAE
;
A
#
# COMPACT_ATOMS: atom_id res chain seq x y z
N MET A 1 -17.24 -20.56 -7.48
CA MET A 1 -17.44 -19.58 -8.56
C MET A 1 -16.41 -19.90 -9.64
N ASN A 2 -16.77 -19.81 -10.93
CA ASN A 2 -15.86 -20.20 -12.02
C ASN A 2 -14.65 -19.25 -12.09
N ALA A 3 -13.45 -19.80 -12.29
CA ALA A 3 -12.19 -19.07 -12.50
C ALA A 3 -12.30 -17.97 -13.58
N GLY A 4 -13.24 -18.10 -14.52
CA GLY A 4 -13.53 -17.07 -15.54
C GLY A 4 -14.10 -15.75 -14.99
N ILE A 5 -14.90 -15.78 -13.92
CA ILE A 5 -15.45 -14.54 -13.31
C ILE A 5 -14.34 -13.80 -12.55
N LEU A 6 -13.42 -14.53 -11.91
CA LEU A 6 -12.28 -13.97 -11.21
C LEU A 6 -11.22 -13.40 -12.17
N ASN A 7 -10.98 -14.04 -13.32
CA ASN A 7 -10.13 -13.48 -14.37
C ASN A 7 -10.75 -12.23 -15.01
N ALA A 8 -12.07 -12.19 -15.20
CA ALA A 8 -12.77 -11.00 -15.66
C ALA A 8 -12.73 -9.86 -14.62
N LEU A 9 -12.89 -10.18 -13.33
CA LEU A 9 -12.71 -9.22 -12.23
C LEU A 9 -11.27 -8.76 -12.10
N SER A 10 -10.27 -9.63 -12.29
CA SER A 10 -8.85 -9.28 -12.30
C SER A 10 -8.49 -8.26 -13.38
N ALA A 11 -9.15 -8.32 -14.54
CA ALA A 11 -8.94 -7.36 -15.62
C ALA A 11 -9.69 -6.04 -15.39
N ALA A 12 -10.74 -6.05 -14.57
CA ALA A 12 -11.63 -4.90 -14.31
C ALA A 12 -11.33 -4.18 -12.98
N ILE A 13 -10.64 -4.82 -12.04
CA ILE A 13 -10.13 -4.18 -10.83
C ILE A 13 -9.04 -3.20 -11.29
N SER A 14 -9.33 -1.90 -11.19
CA SER A 14 -8.37 -0.82 -11.46
C SER A 14 -7.02 -1.12 -10.78
N ASP A 15 -5.95 -0.51 -11.29
CA ASP A 15 -4.61 -0.52 -10.70
C ASP A 15 -4.56 0.04 -9.26
N ASP A 16 -5.68 0.38 -8.61
CA ASP A 16 -5.77 0.84 -7.23
C ASP A 16 -5.74 -0.34 -6.21
N PRO A 17 -4.76 -0.39 -5.29
CA PRO A 17 -4.73 -1.36 -4.19
C PRO A 17 -6.01 -1.37 -3.32
N SER A 18 -6.74 -0.26 -3.24
CA SER A 18 -7.93 -0.12 -2.41
C SER A 18 -9.05 -1.09 -2.81
N HIS A 19 -9.11 -1.48 -4.09
CA HIS A 19 -10.14 -2.38 -4.60
C HIS A 19 -10.02 -3.81 -4.08
N VAL A 20 -8.80 -4.32 -3.86
CA VAL A 20 -8.65 -5.66 -3.28
C VAL A 20 -9.07 -5.63 -1.80
N LEU A 21 -8.76 -4.56 -1.07
CA LEU A 21 -9.22 -4.39 0.30
C LEU A 21 -10.76 -4.35 0.40
N GLN A 22 -11.42 -3.64 -0.52
CA GLN A 22 -12.89 -3.62 -0.62
C GLN A 22 -13.45 -5.02 -0.94
N LEU A 23 -12.82 -5.75 -1.88
CA LEU A 23 -13.23 -7.10 -2.23
C LEU A 23 -13.14 -8.05 -1.02
N ARG A 24 -12.05 -7.98 -0.23
CA ARG A 24 -11.90 -8.76 1.00
C ARG A 24 -13.05 -8.48 1.98
N LYS A 25 -13.37 -7.20 2.22
CA LYS A 25 -14.49 -6.81 3.11
C LYS A 25 -15.83 -7.36 2.61
N ILE A 26 -16.11 -7.28 1.31
CA ILE A 26 -17.33 -7.82 0.69
C ILE A 26 -17.41 -9.34 0.88
N VAL A 27 -16.32 -10.07 0.64
CA VAL A 27 -16.29 -11.54 0.79
C VAL A 27 -16.66 -11.95 2.22
N VAL A 28 -16.09 -11.27 3.22
CA VAL A 28 -16.41 -11.51 4.64
C VAL A 28 -17.88 -11.18 4.94
N ALA A 29 -18.39 -10.05 4.48
CA ALA A 29 -19.79 -9.66 4.69
C ALA A 29 -20.78 -10.65 4.02
N LEU A 30 -20.46 -11.15 2.83
CA LEU A 30 -21.25 -12.19 2.15
C LEU A 30 -21.24 -13.52 2.91
N ALA A 31 -20.12 -13.88 3.55
CA ALA A 31 -20.04 -15.08 4.38
C ALA A 31 -20.95 -14.98 5.59
N ILE A 32 -20.93 -13.84 6.29
CA ILE A 32 -21.70 -13.60 7.52
C ILE A 32 -23.20 -13.52 7.21
N SER A 33 -23.59 -12.86 6.11
CA SER A 33 -24.98 -12.77 5.67
C SER A 33 -25.53 -14.07 5.04
N GLY A 34 -24.73 -15.15 5.02
CA GLY A 34 -25.11 -16.44 4.44
C GLY A 34 -25.26 -16.43 2.92
N ARG A 35 -24.75 -15.42 2.21
CA ARG A 35 -24.92 -15.30 0.74
C ARG A 35 -23.87 -16.06 -0.07
N LEU A 36 -22.87 -16.66 0.57
CA LEU A 36 -21.94 -17.61 -0.07
C LEU A 36 -22.60 -18.98 -0.27
N LYS A 37 -22.20 -19.72 -1.32
CA LYS A 37 -22.84 -20.97 -1.76
C LYS A 37 -23.13 -21.91 -0.58
N GLN A 38 -24.41 -22.11 -0.28
CA GLN A 38 -24.88 -22.96 0.80
C GLN A 38 -25.05 -24.41 0.30
N SER A 39 -24.56 -25.38 1.08
CA SER A 39 -24.88 -26.80 0.92
C SER A 39 -25.92 -27.20 1.96
N ASP A 40 -26.73 -28.24 1.72
CA ASP A 40 -27.80 -28.68 2.64
C ASP A 40 -27.32 -29.20 4.02
N LYS A 41 -26.00 -29.26 4.28
CA LYS A 41 -25.41 -29.77 5.53
C LYS A 41 -24.60 -28.73 6.31
N LEU A 42 -25.06 -27.47 6.40
CA LEU A 42 -24.41 -26.50 7.28
C LEU A 42 -24.77 -26.78 8.76
N ILE A 43 -23.75 -26.67 9.62
CA ILE A 43 -23.92 -26.68 11.07
C ILE A 43 -24.67 -25.39 11.46
N SER A 44 -25.69 -25.50 12.31
CA SER A 44 -26.43 -24.32 12.78
C SER A 44 -25.56 -23.46 13.72
N PRO A 45 -25.83 -22.14 13.86
CA PRO A 45 -25.11 -21.29 14.81
C PRO A 45 -25.15 -21.81 16.25
N ASP A 46 -26.28 -22.38 16.68
CA ASP A 46 -26.43 -22.94 18.03
C ASP A 46 -25.61 -24.22 18.24
N ASP A 47 -25.59 -25.10 17.24
CA ASP A 47 -24.73 -26.30 17.28
C ASP A 47 -23.25 -25.91 17.31
N LEU A 48 -22.84 -24.94 16.48
CA LEU A 48 -21.47 -24.43 16.45
C LEU A 48 -21.08 -23.82 17.81
N ARG A 49 -21.97 -23.03 18.43
CA ARG A 49 -21.78 -22.47 19.76
C ARG A 49 -21.63 -23.57 20.83
N ALA A 50 -22.41 -24.64 20.75
CA ALA A 50 -22.30 -25.79 21.65
C ALA A 50 -20.96 -26.52 21.48
N MET A 51 -20.51 -26.75 20.24
CA MET A 51 -19.22 -27.38 19.93
C MET A 51 -18.05 -26.53 20.46
N LEU A 52 -18.08 -25.22 20.26
CA LEU A 52 -17.08 -24.28 20.78
C LEU A 52 -17.00 -24.30 22.31
N LYS A 53 -18.15 -24.31 22.98
CA LYS A 53 -18.22 -24.45 24.45
C LYS A 53 -17.54 -25.74 24.90
N GLY A 54 -17.82 -26.86 24.22
CA GLY A 54 -17.18 -28.15 24.48
C GLY A 54 -15.66 -28.14 24.24
N ALA A 55 -15.19 -27.55 23.14
CA ALA A 55 -13.75 -27.38 22.86
C ALA A 55 -13.04 -26.58 23.95
N LYS A 56 -13.61 -25.44 24.34
CA LYS A 56 -13.06 -24.61 25.42
C LYS A 56 -13.03 -25.34 26.76
N SER A 57 -14.09 -26.06 27.13
CA SER A 57 -14.13 -26.85 28.36
C SER A 57 -13.04 -27.92 28.40
N ARG A 58 -12.73 -28.58 27.28
CA ARG A 58 -11.62 -29.54 27.17
C ARG A 58 -10.27 -28.88 27.43
N LEU A 59 -10.00 -27.73 26.82
CA LEU A 59 -8.75 -26.99 27.02
C LEU A 59 -8.56 -26.48 28.46
N VAL A 60 -9.64 -26.06 29.11
CA VAL A 60 -9.62 -25.70 30.54
C VAL A 60 -9.32 -26.92 31.41
N ALA A 61 -9.91 -28.08 31.12
CA ALA A 61 -9.64 -29.32 31.83
C ALA A 61 -8.18 -29.78 31.68
N GLN A 62 -7.58 -29.55 30.51
CA GLN A 62 -6.18 -29.83 30.21
C GLN A 62 -5.21 -28.78 30.79
N ARG A 63 -5.70 -27.75 31.48
CA ARG A 63 -4.90 -26.62 32.03
C ARG A 63 -4.15 -25.81 30.96
N ILE A 64 -4.58 -25.90 29.71
CA ILE A 64 -4.07 -25.06 28.61
C ILE A 64 -4.66 -23.66 28.73
N LEU A 65 -5.92 -23.55 29.16
CA LEU A 65 -6.60 -22.28 29.39
C LEU A 65 -6.95 -22.07 30.87
N PRO A 66 -6.81 -20.83 31.39
CA PRO A 66 -7.35 -20.51 32.70
C PRO A 66 -8.88 -20.53 32.68
N LYS A 67 -9.49 -20.76 33.85
CA LYS A 67 -10.93 -20.54 34.02
C LYS A 67 -11.24 -19.05 33.82
N GLN A 68 -12.10 -18.75 32.87
CA GLN A 68 -12.54 -17.38 32.59
C GLN A 68 -13.91 -17.11 33.22
N LYS A 69 -14.18 -15.83 33.52
CA LYS A 69 -15.52 -15.39 33.92
C LYS A 69 -16.50 -15.59 32.74
N PRO A 70 -17.81 -15.76 33.01
CA PRO A 70 -18.82 -15.75 31.98
C PRO A 70 -18.76 -14.46 31.17
N TRP A 71 -18.91 -14.57 29.84
CA TRP A 71 -18.95 -13.44 28.93
C TRP A 71 -20.35 -12.83 28.95
N LEU A 72 -20.42 -11.50 28.87
CA LEU A 72 -21.69 -10.81 28.68
C LEU A 72 -22.22 -11.08 27.27
N PRO A 73 -23.55 -11.12 27.08
CA PRO A 73 -24.14 -11.18 25.74
C PRO A 73 -23.66 -10.00 24.89
N ILE A 74 -23.50 -10.24 23.59
CA ILE A 74 -23.15 -9.20 22.63
C ILE A 74 -24.36 -8.29 22.42
N THR A 75 -24.10 -6.99 22.36
CA THR A 75 -25.10 -5.96 22.06
C THR A 75 -24.91 -5.39 20.66
N ASP A 76 -25.94 -4.76 20.11
CA ASP A 76 -25.91 -4.14 18.78
C ASP A 76 -24.76 -3.14 18.63
N GLU A 77 -24.51 -2.33 19.66
CA GLU A 77 -23.45 -1.30 19.69
C GLU A 77 -22.03 -1.86 19.55
N GLN A 78 -21.83 -3.16 19.78
CA GLN A 78 -20.51 -3.78 19.71
C GLN A 78 -20.16 -4.30 18.32
N MET A 79 -21.17 -4.46 17.45
CA MET A 79 -21.04 -5.07 16.13
C MET A 79 -20.72 -4.01 15.07
N PRO A 80 -20.12 -4.43 13.94
CA PRO A 80 -20.02 -3.58 12.76
C PRO A 80 -21.40 -3.14 12.26
N GLU A 81 -21.50 -1.92 11.69
CA GLU A 81 -22.78 -1.31 11.27
C GLU A 81 -23.54 -2.15 10.22
N GLU A 82 -22.82 -2.98 9.48
CA GLU A 82 -23.34 -3.87 8.44
C GLU A 82 -24.16 -5.05 9.00
N PHE A 83 -24.13 -5.28 10.33
CA PHE A 83 -24.79 -6.40 10.98
C PHE A 83 -25.77 -5.94 12.07
N SER A 84 -26.92 -6.60 12.17
CA SER A 84 -28.00 -6.21 13.08
C SER A 84 -28.57 -7.37 13.91
N ASP A 85 -27.97 -8.57 13.84
CA ASP A 85 -28.40 -9.73 14.61
C ASP A 85 -27.29 -10.24 15.55
N PRO A 86 -27.28 -9.80 16.83
CA PRO A 86 -26.31 -10.25 17.83
C PRO A 86 -26.35 -11.75 18.11
N SER A 87 -27.48 -12.43 17.82
CA SER A 87 -27.63 -13.86 18.09
C SER A 87 -26.68 -14.70 17.24
N LEU A 88 -26.22 -14.16 16.12
CA LEU A 88 -25.24 -14.76 15.22
C LEU A 88 -23.78 -14.51 15.65
N PHE A 89 -23.54 -13.84 16.77
CA PHE A 89 -22.19 -13.52 17.23
C PHE A 89 -21.86 -14.22 18.56
N ILE A 90 -20.56 -14.30 18.83
CA ILE A 90 -19.97 -14.84 20.06
C ILE A 90 -18.68 -14.07 20.40
N SER A 91 -18.33 -13.91 21.68
CA SER A 91 -17.09 -13.19 22.03
C SER A 91 -15.85 -13.96 21.58
N LEU A 92 -14.82 -13.26 21.09
CA LEU A 92 -13.58 -13.85 20.60
C LEU A 92 -12.92 -14.78 21.63
N GLY A 93 -12.95 -14.43 22.92
CA GLY A 93 -12.41 -15.27 24.00
C GLY A 93 -13.10 -16.64 24.16
N GLN A 94 -14.28 -16.82 23.56
CA GLN A 94 -14.96 -18.12 23.49
C GLN A 94 -14.53 -18.96 22.28
N VAL A 95 -13.90 -18.34 21.28
CA VAL A 95 -13.49 -18.96 20.01
C VAL A 95 -11.97 -19.18 19.95
N ALA A 96 -11.21 -18.25 20.52
CA ALA A 96 -9.76 -18.22 20.50
C ALA A 96 -9.21 -17.77 21.86
N ARG A 97 -7.96 -18.14 22.13
CA ARG A 97 -7.15 -17.53 23.20
C ARG A 97 -6.31 -16.41 22.64
N VAL A 98 -6.04 -15.41 23.47
CA VAL A 98 -5.25 -14.23 23.09
C VAL A 98 -3.99 -14.19 23.96
N GLU A 99 -2.83 -14.33 23.34
CA GLU A 99 -1.54 -14.38 24.04
C GLU A 99 -0.62 -13.25 23.55
N LYS A 100 0.04 -12.56 24.48
CA LYS A 100 1.00 -11.51 24.17
C LYS A 100 2.30 -12.11 23.64
N GLY A 101 2.95 -11.44 22.69
CA GLY A 101 4.29 -11.82 22.21
C GLY A 101 5.34 -11.77 23.33
N LYS A 102 6.35 -12.64 23.22
CA LYS A 102 7.37 -12.81 24.28
C LYS A 102 8.72 -12.23 23.84
N THR A 103 8.95 -12.04 22.55
CA THR A 103 10.23 -11.58 22.01
C THR A 103 10.35 -10.05 22.04
N GLY A 104 11.36 -9.54 22.75
CA GLY A 104 11.73 -8.12 22.72
C GLY A 104 12.49 -7.79 21.43
N ILE A 105 11.90 -6.96 20.56
CA ILE A 105 12.40 -6.69 19.19
C ILE A 105 13.87 -6.24 19.18
N GLN A 106 14.28 -5.35 20.09
CA GLN A 106 15.65 -4.82 20.14
C GLN A 106 16.69 -5.85 20.60
N GLN A 107 16.26 -6.91 21.29
CA GLN A 107 17.13 -7.94 21.86
C GLN A 107 17.06 -9.26 21.07
N ALA A 108 16.20 -9.32 20.05
CA ALA A 108 16.02 -10.49 19.23
C ALA A 108 17.29 -10.79 18.42
N LYS A 109 17.77 -12.02 18.51
CA LYS A 109 18.89 -12.50 17.70
C LYS A 109 18.35 -13.06 16.38
N PRO A 110 18.85 -12.61 15.22
CA PRO A 110 18.45 -13.17 13.94
C PRO A 110 18.66 -14.69 13.87
N GLY A 111 17.76 -15.40 13.20
CA GLY A 111 17.81 -16.86 13.04
C GLY A 111 16.86 -17.37 11.96
N ASP A 112 16.41 -18.62 12.10
CA ASP A 112 15.63 -19.32 11.06
C ASP A 112 14.12 -19.10 11.15
N TYR A 113 13.62 -18.58 12.28
CA TYR A 113 12.18 -18.41 12.49
C TYR A 113 11.75 -16.97 12.17
N PRO A 114 10.56 -16.77 11.59
CA PRO A 114 10.01 -15.44 11.39
C PRO A 114 9.71 -14.77 12.75
N LEU A 115 10.15 -13.52 12.90
CA LEU A 115 9.76 -12.63 13.99
C LEU A 115 8.74 -11.63 13.47
N VAL A 116 7.50 -11.77 13.93
CA VAL A 116 6.42 -10.85 13.57
C VAL A 116 6.54 -9.57 14.41
N VAL A 117 6.59 -8.45 13.71
CA VAL A 117 6.63 -7.07 14.26
C VAL A 117 5.53 -6.24 13.62
N THR A 118 5.34 -4.98 14.05
CA THR A 118 4.31 -4.09 13.49
C THR A 118 4.56 -3.68 12.03
N ALA A 119 5.80 -3.81 11.55
CA ALA A 119 6.18 -3.55 10.17
C ALA A 119 5.66 -4.65 9.22
N ALA A 120 5.52 -4.30 7.94
CA ALA A 120 5.05 -5.24 6.90
C ALA A 120 5.97 -6.46 6.79
N GLU A 121 7.27 -6.20 6.74
CA GLU A 121 8.31 -7.20 6.59
C GLU A 121 8.55 -7.92 7.92
N ARG A 122 8.82 -9.22 7.82
CA ARG A 122 9.20 -10.04 8.97
C ARG A 122 10.68 -9.83 9.26
N LEU A 123 11.01 -9.68 10.53
CA LEU A 123 12.38 -9.91 11.00
C LEU A 123 12.60 -11.42 11.19
N THR A 124 13.76 -11.82 11.66
CA THR A 124 14.01 -13.21 12.03
C THR A 124 14.46 -13.36 13.48
N ALA A 125 14.25 -14.54 14.04
CA ALA A 125 14.63 -14.94 15.39
C ALA A 125 15.25 -16.36 15.39
N ASP A 126 16.16 -16.61 16.33
CA ASP A 126 16.76 -17.93 16.61
C ASP A 126 15.85 -18.87 17.43
N HIS A 127 14.64 -18.42 17.78
CA HIS A 127 13.64 -19.16 18.54
C HIS A 127 12.23 -18.84 18.01
N TYR A 128 11.24 -19.59 18.49
CA TYR A 128 9.83 -19.31 18.26
C TYR A 128 9.05 -19.33 19.58
N ASP A 129 7.97 -18.53 19.63
CA ASP A 129 7.07 -18.41 20.77
C ASP A 129 5.81 -19.28 20.63
N PHE A 130 5.42 -19.50 19.38
CA PHE A 130 4.18 -20.16 18.95
C PHE A 130 4.47 -21.08 17.76
N ASP A 131 3.72 -22.18 17.67
CA ASP A 131 3.79 -23.13 16.55
C ASP A 131 2.37 -23.52 16.13
N SER A 132 1.70 -22.59 15.43
CA SER A 132 0.32 -22.72 14.95
C SER A 132 -0.05 -21.54 14.06
N ALA A 133 -1.15 -21.64 13.31
CA ALA A 133 -1.72 -20.47 12.62
C ALA A 133 -2.35 -19.47 13.62
N ALA A 134 -2.05 -18.18 13.45
CA ALA A 134 -2.56 -17.12 14.30
C ALA A 134 -2.90 -15.85 13.51
N ALA A 135 -3.99 -15.19 13.91
CA ALA A 135 -4.21 -13.78 13.60
C ALA A 135 -3.46 -12.94 14.64
N ILE A 136 -2.79 -11.87 14.22
CA ILE A 136 -1.90 -11.10 15.07
C ILE A 136 -2.35 -9.63 15.09
N VAL A 137 -2.59 -9.14 16.30
CA VAL A 137 -3.18 -7.83 16.57
C VAL A 137 -2.16 -6.92 17.27
N PRO A 138 -1.89 -5.72 16.76
CA PRO A 138 -1.11 -4.72 17.48
C PRO A 138 -1.79 -4.24 18.76
N LEU A 139 -1.02 -4.12 19.83
CA LEU A 139 -1.50 -3.66 21.14
C LEU A 139 -1.33 -2.16 21.37
N VAL A 140 -0.67 -1.46 20.44
CA VAL A 140 -0.34 -0.05 20.52
C VAL A 140 -0.76 0.67 19.24
N SER A 141 -1.09 1.95 19.36
CA SER A 141 -1.50 2.75 18.20
C SER A 141 -0.34 2.96 17.23
N SER A 142 -0.62 2.92 15.92
CA SER A 142 0.36 3.23 14.88
C SER A 142 0.69 4.72 14.77
N THR A 143 -0.21 5.58 15.22
CA THR A 143 -0.01 7.04 15.31
C THR A 143 0.20 7.39 16.77
N GLY A 144 1.42 7.79 17.15
CA GLY A 144 1.70 8.22 18.52
C GLY A 144 0.83 9.41 18.97
N HIS A 145 0.78 9.63 20.29
CA HIS A 145 0.08 10.73 20.99
C HIS A 145 -1.43 10.80 20.72
N GLY A 146 -2.21 10.14 21.57
CA GLY A 146 -3.65 10.38 21.76
C GLY A 146 -4.60 9.94 20.65
N ASN A 147 -4.12 9.60 19.45
CA ASN A 147 -4.96 9.10 18.37
C ASN A 147 -4.94 7.57 18.27
N ALA A 148 -6.11 6.94 18.26
CA ALA A 148 -6.25 5.50 18.09
C ALA A 148 -6.16 5.13 16.61
N SER A 149 -5.19 4.30 16.25
CA SER A 149 -5.10 3.76 14.90
C SER A 149 -4.37 2.42 14.88
N ILE A 150 -4.78 1.54 13.97
CA ILE A 150 -4.07 0.30 13.67
C ILE A 150 -3.82 0.27 12.17
N ASN A 151 -2.55 0.36 11.77
CA ASN A 151 -2.17 0.34 10.35
C ASN A 151 -2.54 -1.00 9.70
N ARG A 152 -2.10 -2.12 10.29
CA ARG A 152 -2.30 -3.46 9.76
C ARG A 152 -2.41 -4.50 10.88
N LEU A 153 -3.09 -5.60 10.58
CA LEU A 153 -2.97 -6.84 11.32
C LEU A 153 -2.01 -7.77 10.56
N HIS A 154 -1.60 -8.87 11.19
CA HIS A 154 -0.75 -9.86 10.54
C HIS A 154 -1.38 -11.25 10.63
N TYR A 155 -1.08 -12.08 9.64
CA TYR A 155 -1.32 -13.52 9.67
C TYR A 155 0.04 -14.22 9.67
N GLN A 156 0.15 -15.29 10.45
CA GLN A 156 1.33 -16.14 10.47
C GLN A 156 0.90 -17.59 10.68
N GLU A 157 1.54 -18.49 9.94
CA GLU A 157 1.39 -19.93 10.06
C GLU A 157 2.75 -20.58 10.33
N GLY A 158 2.75 -21.74 10.99
CA GLY A 158 3.94 -22.46 11.42
C GLY A 158 4.59 -21.89 12.69
N PRO A 159 5.86 -22.24 12.95
CA PRO A 159 6.62 -21.72 14.10
C PRO A 159 7.04 -20.25 13.88
N PHE A 160 6.76 -19.38 14.85
CA PHE A 160 7.15 -17.96 14.79
C PHE A 160 7.42 -17.35 16.17
N ALA A 161 8.30 -16.36 16.20
CA ALA A 161 8.52 -15.45 17.33
C ALA A 161 7.60 -14.22 17.20
N LEU A 162 7.18 -13.64 18.33
CA LEU A 162 6.24 -12.52 18.31
C LEU A 162 6.71 -11.36 19.18
N GLY A 163 6.74 -10.17 18.58
CA GLY A 163 7.07 -8.93 19.28
C GLY A 163 6.15 -8.67 20.48
N THR A 164 6.72 -8.18 21.59
CA THR A 164 5.98 -7.93 22.85
C THR A 164 4.84 -6.91 22.74
N ILE A 165 4.79 -6.08 21.70
CA ILE A 165 3.70 -5.11 21.46
C ILE A 165 2.58 -5.67 20.57
N LEU A 166 2.59 -6.98 20.33
CA LEU A 166 1.58 -7.69 19.54
C LEU A 166 0.94 -8.80 20.39
N ALA A 167 -0.25 -9.22 19.98
CA ALA A 167 -0.90 -10.41 20.52
C ALA A 167 -1.28 -11.40 19.41
N ALA A 168 -1.06 -12.69 19.66
CA ALA A 168 -1.53 -13.79 18.85
C ALA A 168 -2.94 -14.20 19.30
N VAL A 169 -3.85 -14.26 18.34
CA VAL A 169 -5.20 -14.80 18.46
C VAL A 169 -5.19 -16.21 17.88
N LEU A 170 -5.32 -17.20 18.76
CA LEU A 170 -5.10 -18.61 18.51
C LEU A 170 -6.43 -19.37 18.70
N PRO A 171 -7.04 -19.92 17.64
CA PRO A 171 -8.29 -20.66 17.77
C PRO A 171 -8.19 -21.80 18.80
N HIS A 172 -9.25 -21.98 19.59
CA HIS A 172 -9.35 -23.12 20.52
C HIS A 172 -9.45 -24.44 19.78
N ASP A 173 -10.14 -24.44 18.64
CA ASP A 173 -10.29 -25.58 17.75
C ASP A 173 -10.22 -25.12 16.29
N PRO A 174 -9.07 -25.31 15.61
CA PRO A 174 -8.88 -24.91 14.21
C PRO A 174 -9.86 -25.58 13.23
N ALA A 175 -10.49 -26.69 13.60
CA ALA A 175 -11.52 -27.33 12.77
C ALA A 175 -12.87 -26.61 12.82
N LEU A 176 -13.12 -25.84 13.89
CA LEU A 176 -14.33 -25.04 14.06
C LEU A 176 -14.15 -23.59 13.61
N PHE A 177 -12.97 -23.01 13.88
CA PHE A 177 -12.63 -21.65 13.46
C PHE A 177 -11.20 -21.58 12.92
N SER A 178 -11.04 -21.14 11.68
CA SER A 178 -9.71 -20.96 11.10
C SER A 178 -9.09 -19.66 11.60
N ALA A 179 -7.79 -19.69 11.90
CA ALA A 179 -7.04 -18.48 12.26
C ALA A 179 -7.02 -17.47 11.09
N ARG A 180 -7.07 -17.97 9.85
CA ARG A 180 -7.15 -17.14 8.65
C ARG A 180 -8.47 -16.38 8.59
N PHE A 181 -9.60 -17.04 8.81
CA PHE A 181 -10.91 -16.38 8.88
C PHE A 181 -10.94 -15.29 9.97
N LEU A 182 -10.41 -15.59 11.16
CA LEU A 182 -10.30 -14.58 12.23
C LEU A 182 -9.45 -13.39 11.78
N PHE A 183 -8.31 -13.63 11.12
CA PHE A 183 -7.46 -12.56 10.59
C PHE A 183 -8.22 -11.69 9.56
N GLU A 184 -8.90 -12.30 8.61
CA GLU A 184 -9.61 -11.59 7.54
C GLU A 184 -10.79 -10.76 8.09
N TYR A 185 -11.58 -11.34 9.00
CA TYR A 185 -12.67 -10.64 9.67
C TYR A 185 -12.17 -9.45 10.50
N LEU A 186 -11.16 -9.68 11.36
CA LEU A 186 -10.60 -8.60 12.18
C LEU A 186 -9.92 -7.52 11.33
N SER A 187 -9.32 -7.88 10.21
CA SER A 187 -8.68 -6.92 9.29
C SER A 187 -9.72 -6.08 8.54
N ALA A 188 -10.81 -6.70 8.08
CA ALA A 188 -11.88 -6.05 7.33
C ALA A 188 -12.63 -4.99 8.16
N PHE A 189 -12.78 -5.23 9.47
CA PHE A 189 -13.52 -4.36 10.39
C PHE A 189 -12.64 -3.83 11.54
N LYS A 190 -11.32 -3.66 11.30
CA LYS A 190 -10.37 -3.31 12.37
C LYS A 190 -10.74 -2.03 13.12
N ASP A 191 -11.31 -1.04 12.42
CA ASP A 191 -11.61 0.26 13.03
C ASP A 191 -12.80 0.15 14.00
N GLU A 192 -13.84 -0.55 13.57
CA GLU A 192 -15.08 -0.82 14.33
C GLU A 192 -14.83 -1.84 15.46
N LEU A 193 -13.97 -2.84 15.24
CA LEU A 193 -13.75 -3.94 16.19
C LEU A 193 -12.59 -3.68 17.15
N LEU A 194 -11.48 -3.07 16.71
CA LEU A 194 -10.25 -2.99 17.49
C LEU A 194 -9.91 -1.54 17.86
N VAL A 195 -9.91 -0.62 16.89
CA VAL A 195 -9.54 0.79 17.11
C VAL A 195 -10.52 1.47 18.07
N SER A 196 -11.83 1.22 17.90
CA SER A 196 -12.89 1.69 18.81
C SER A 196 -12.71 1.24 20.27
N ARG A 197 -12.01 0.12 20.48
CA ARG A 197 -11.73 -0.47 21.80
C ARG A 197 -10.38 -0.04 22.36
N MET A 198 -9.60 0.79 21.67
CA MET A 198 -8.36 1.31 22.23
C MET A 198 -8.65 2.40 23.25
N SER A 199 -7.75 2.58 24.23
CA SER A 199 -7.85 3.68 25.19
C SER A 199 -6.50 4.17 25.65
N GLY A 200 -6.47 5.42 26.10
CA GLY A 200 -5.30 6.08 26.65
C GLY A 200 -5.18 7.50 26.10
N THR A 201 -4.75 8.44 26.93
CA THR A 201 -4.59 9.85 26.51
C THR A 201 -3.23 10.11 25.88
N ALA A 202 -2.15 9.58 26.48
CA ALA A 202 -0.79 9.69 25.94
C ALA A 202 -0.41 8.45 25.12
N ASN A 203 -0.59 7.26 25.70
CA ASN A 203 -0.30 5.97 25.08
C ASN A 203 -1.61 5.21 24.84
N VAL A 204 -2.11 5.31 23.60
CA VAL A 204 -3.31 4.60 23.18
C VAL A 204 -2.97 3.12 23.01
N THR A 205 -3.60 2.27 23.82
CA THR A 205 -3.33 0.82 23.89
C THR A 205 -4.60 -0.01 23.79
N LEU A 206 -4.44 -1.25 23.35
CA LEU A 206 -5.48 -2.27 23.30
C LEU A 206 -5.11 -3.41 24.25
N THR A 207 -5.95 -3.71 25.23
CA THR A 207 -5.68 -4.76 26.21
C THR A 207 -6.20 -6.12 25.72
N LEU A 208 -5.58 -7.22 26.17
CA LEU A 208 -5.98 -8.57 25.76
C LEU A 208 -7.46 -8.85 26.05
N GLY A 209 -7.97 -8.46 27.22
CA GLY A 209 -9.38 -8.65 27.57
C GLY A 209 -10.34 -7.89 26.67
N ARG A 210 -9.94 -6.73 26.11
CA ARG A 210 -10.74 -6.01 25.11
C ARG A 210 -10.72 -6.68 23.75
N ILE A 211 -9.61 -7.34 23.38
CA ILE A 211 -9.53 -8.19 22.19
C ILE A 211 -10.43 -9.41 22.37
N GLU A 212 -10.37 -10.10 23.53
CA GLU A 212 -11.23 -11.24 23.83
C GLU A 212 -12.74 -10.91 23.84
N ALA A 213 -13.10 -9.65 24.12
CA ALA A 213 -14.48 -9.17 24.09
C ALA A 213 -15.00 -8.81 22.68
N VAL A 214 -14.16 -8.87 21.63
CA VAL A 214 -14.58 -8.58 20.26
C VAL A 214 -15.67 -9.57 19.82
N PRO A 215 -16.80 -9.10 19.25
CA PRO A 215 -17.82 -9.99 18.71
C PRO A 215 -17.33 -10.65 17.42
N ILE A 216 -17.47 -11.97 17.33
CA ILE A 216 -17.08 -12.80 16.19
C ILE A 216 -18.33 -13.48 15.62
N PRO A 217 -18.57 -13.43 14.31
CA PRO A 217 -19.71 -14.07 13.69
C PRO A 217 -19.57 -15.59 13.70
N LEU A 218 -20.65 -16.30 14.01
CA LEU A 218 -20.77 -17.75 14.01
C LEU A 218 -20.91 -18.29 12.58
N VAL A 219 -19.82 -18.18 11.81
CA VAL A 219 -19.76 -18.68 10.44
C VAL A 219 -19.40 -20.18 10.46
N PRO A 220 -20.16 -21.07 9.80
CA PRO A 220 -19.84 -22.49 9.79
C PRO A 220 -18.49 -22.81 9.13
N PRO A 221 -17.76 -23.87 9.55
CA PRO A 221 -16.41 -24.16 9.06
C PRO A 221 -16.30 -24.31 7.54
N LEU A 222 -17.34 -24.87 6.90
CA LEU A 222 -17.37 -25.01 5.45
C LEU A 222 -17.39 -23.65 4.73
N VAL A 223 -18.12 -22.67 5.28
CA VAL A 223 -18.18 -21.31 4.73
C VAL A 223 -16.88 -20.57 5.00
N GLN A 224 -16.27 -20.75 6.17
CA GLN A 224 -14.93 -20.20 6.46
C GLN A 224 -13.89 -20.67 5.44
N ARG A 225 -13.91 -21.95 5.04
CA ARG A 225 -13.03 -22.47 3.97
C ARG A 225 -13.26 -21.81 2.62
N GLN A 226 -14.53 -21.55 2.26
CA GLN A 226 -14.84 -20.81 1.03
C GLN A 226 -14.30 -19.37 1.08
N VAL A 227 -14.36 -18.72 2.25
CA VAL A 227 -13.71 -17.42 2.47
C VAL A 227 -12.21 -17.55 2.28
N ASP A 228 -11.56 -18.54 2.91
CA ASP A 228 -10.12 -18.77 2.79
C ASP A 228 -9.69 -18.99 1.32
N GLU A 229 -10.47 -19.75 0.53
CA GLU A 229 -10.25 -19.93 -0.92
C GLU A 229 -10.34 -18.61 -1.70
N LEU A 230 -11.37 -17.79 -1.43
CA LEU A 230 -11.53 -16.47 -2.06
C LEU A 230 -10.42 -15.50 -1.64
N MET A 231 -9.97 -15.56 -0.40
CA MET A 231 -8.87 -14.74 0.11
C MET A 231 -7.53 -15.14 -0.49
N ALA A 232 -7.30 -16.44 -0.71
CA ALA A 232 -6.13 -16.92 -1.43
C ALA A 232 -6.09 -16.39 -2.88
N LEU A 233 -7.25 -16.24 -3.53
CA LEU A 233 -7.34 -15.59 -4.84
C LEU A 233 -7.02 -14.10 -4.75
N CYS A 234 -7.50 -13.39 -3.71
CA CYS A 234 -7.10 -12.00 -3.46
C CYS A 234 -5.58 -11.85 -3.26
N ASP A 235 -4.96 -12.75 -2.48
CA ASP A 235 -3.50 -12.78 -2.26
C ASP A 235 -2.75 -12.98 -3.60
N GLN A 236 -3.24 -13.86 -4.47
CA GLN A 236 -2.69 -14.07 -5.81
C GLN A 236 -2.80 -12.83 -6.71
N LEU A 237 -3.94 -12.13 -6.67
CA LEU A 237 -4.14 -10.89 -7.42
C LEU A 237 -3.19 -9.78 -6.96
N GLU A 238 -3.02 -9.60 -5.65
CA GLU A 238 -2.08 -8.63 -5.08
C GLU A 238 -0.63 -8.96 -5.47
N THR A 239 -0.26 -10.24 -5.43
CA THR A 239 1.08 -10.71 -5.84
C THR A 239 1.33 -10.46 -7.33
N ALA A 240 0.40 -10.88 -8.19
CA ALA A 240 0.50 -10.68 -9.63
C ALA A 240 0.57 -9.19 -10.00
N ARG A 241 -0.20 -8.34 -9.31
CA ARG A 241 -0.14 -6.88 -9.47
C ARG A 241 1.22 -6.32 -9.07
N THR A 242 1.73 -6.71 -7.90
CA THR A 242 3.03 -6.26 -7.40
C THR A 242 4.17 -6.63 -8.35
N GLU A 243 4.16 -7.87 -8.86
CA GLU A 243 5.13 -8.32 -9.86
C GLU A 243 5.04 -7.53 -11.15
N ARG A 244 3.81 -7.30 -11.67
CA ARG A 244 3.59 -6.53 -12.89
C ARG A 244 4.09 -5.09 -12.72
N GLU A 245 3.81 -4.45 -11.58
CA GLU A 245 4.29 -3.10 -11.27
C GLU A 245 5.81 -3.05 -11.17
N THR A 246 6.44 -4.01 -10.50
CA THR A 246 7.91 -4.06 -10.40
C THR A 246 8.56 -4.28 -11.77
N LYS A 247 7.98 -5.15 -12.61
CA LYS A 247 8.43 -5.35 -14.00
C LYS A 247 8.29 -4.06 -14.82
N ARG A 248 7.15 -3.36 -14.69
CA ARG A 248 6.90 -2.07 -15.33
C ARG A 248 7.89 -1.01 -14.89
N ASP A 249 8.12 -0.85 -13.60
CA ASP A 249 9.05 0.14 -13.04
C ASP A 249 10.49 -0.12 -13.49
N ARG A 250 10.90 -1.40 -13.53
CA ARG A 250 12.22 -1.79 -14.05
C ARG A 250 12.34 -1.48 -15.55
N LEU A 251 11.32 -1.79 -16.34
CA LEU A 251 11.32 -1.54 -17.79
C LEU A 251 11.33 -0.05 -18.09
N ALA A 252 10.54 0.75 -17.37
CA ALA A 252 10.49 2.21 -17.50
C ALA A 252 11.87 2.79 -17.17
N THR A 253 12.43 2.42 -16.00
CA THR A 253 13.77 2.86 -15.57
C THR A 253 14.83 2.54 -16.62
N ALA A 254 14.87 1.30 -17.10
CA ALA A 254 15.86 0.87 -18.08
C ALA A 254 15.72 1.60 -19.44
N SER A 255 14.49 1.81 -19.90
CA SER A 255 14.21 2.50 -21.18
C SER A 255 14.56 3.98 -21.09
N LEU A 256 14.19 4.65 -20.00
CA LEU A 256 14.54 6.05 -19.77
C LEU A 256 16.04 6.25 -19.55
N ALA A 257 16.74 5.29 -18.94
CA ALA A 257 18.20 5.35 -18.80
C ALA A 257 18.90 5.33 -20.17
N ARG A 258 18.48 4.45 -21.09
CA ARG A 258 19.02 4.41 -22.47
C ARG A 258 18.77 5.71 -23.23
N LEU A 259 17.62 6.36 -23.01
CA LEU A 259 17.34 7.67 -23.59
C LEU A 259 18.18 8.81 -22.99
N ASN A 260 18.43 8.78 -21.67
CA ASN A 260 19.19 9.83 -20.99
C ASN A 260 20.71 9.68 -21.16
N SER A 261 21.20 8.49 -21.51
CA SER A 261 22.60 8.22 -21.84
C SER A 261 22.69 7.41 -23.13
N PRO A 262 22.39 8.03 -24.28
CA PRO A 262 22.21 7.33 -25.53
C PRO A 262 23.54 6.87 -26.13
N ASP A 263 23.57 5.62 -26.59
CA ASP A 263 24.58 5.12 -27.53
C ASP A 263 24.20 5.61 -28.94
N PRO A 264 25.07 6.33 -29.67
CA PRO A 264 24.78 6.83 -31.01
C PRO A 264 24.29 5.76 -32.00
N GLU A 265 24.76 4.52 -31.89
CA GLU A 265 24.42 3.44 -32.80
C GLU A 265 23.02 2.87 -32.51
N THR A 266 22.62 2.77 -31.24
CA THR A 266 21.34 2.14 -30.84
C THR A 266 20.23 3.14 -30.52
N PHE A 267 20.54 4.44 -30.45
CA PHE A 267 19.61 5.47 -29.96
C PHE A 267 18.25 5.47 -30.67
N ARG A 268 18.23 5.30 -31.99
CA ARG A 268 16.97 5.30 -32.75
C ARG A 268 16.08 4.12 -32.38
N ASP A 269 16.65 2.93 -32.22
CA ASP A 269 15.90 1.74 -31.82
C ASP A 269 15.44 1.83 -30.37
N ASP A 270 16.29 2.36 -29.48
CA ASP A 270 15.95 2.61 -28.08
C ASP A 270 14.80 3.62 -27.93
N ALA A 271 14.84 4.71 -28.72
CA ALA A 271 13.79 5.71 -28.75
C ALA A 271 12.48 5.17 -29.31
N ARG A 272 12.53 4.43 -30.42
CA ARG A 272 11.35 3.77 -30.98
C ARG A 272 10.72 2.81 -29.97
N PHE A 273 11.52 1.94 -29.36
CA PHE A 273 11.04 1.01 -28.33
C PHE A 273 10.37 1.75 -27.17
N ALA A 274 11.00 2.80 -26.64
CA ALA A 274 10.46 3.54 -25.51
C ALA A 274 9.14 4.23 -25.86
N LEU A 275 9.02 4.81 -27.06
CA LEU A 275 7.82 5.48 -27.56
C LEU A 275 6.67 4.49 -27.79
N ASP A 276 6.94 3.34 -28.42
CA ASP A 276 5.96 2.28 -28.67
C ASP A 276 5.47 1.67 -27.35
N ALA A 277 6.36 1.56 -26.35
CA ALA A 277 6.03 1.03 -25.04
C ALA A 277 5.37 2.05 -24.09
N LEU A 278 5.27 3.34 -24.46
CA LEU A 278 4.78 4.40 -23.55
C LEU A 278 3.48 4.04 -22.82
N PRO A 279 2.41 3.54 -23.49
CA PRO A 279 1.17 3.20 -22.80
C PRO A 279 1.36 2.15 -21.69
N ALA A 280 2.30 1.23 -21.89
CA ALA A 280 2.65 0.20 -20.90
C ALA A 280 3.57 0.72 -19.80
N LEU A 281 4.32 1.80 -20.04
CA LEU A 281 5.29 2.40 -19.09
C LEU A 281 4.70 3.51 -18.23
N THR A 282 3.60 4.14 -18.64
CA THR A 282 3.03 5.33 -17.98
C THR A 282 1.65 5.09 -17.38
N ALA A 283 1.51 4.01 -16.61
CA ALA A 283 0.26 3.71 -15.91
C ALA A 283 0.02 4.64 -14.71
N ARG A 284 1.10 5.23 -14.14
CA ARG A 284 1.03 6.06 -12.94
C ARG A 284 1.52 7.50 -13.17
N PRO A 285 1.02 8.50 -12.40
CA PRO A 285 1.43 9.90 -12.55
C PRO A 285 2.93 10.17 -12.34
N ASP A 286 3.60 9.42 -11.47
CA ASP A 286 5.05 9.51 -11.23
C ASP A 286 5.86 9.11 -12.47
N GLN A 287 5.44 8.06 -13.18
CA GLN A 287 6.08 7.59 -14.42
C GLN A 287 5.95 8.64 -15.54
N ILE A 288 4.79 9.32 -15.63
CA ILE A 288 4.57 10.40 -16.60
C ILE A 288 5.57 11.55 -16.38
N LYS A 289 5.87 11.91 -15.13
CA LYS A 289 6.85 12.96 -14.81
C LYS A 289 8.23 12.60 -15.35
N GLN A 290 8.66 11.35 -15.16
CA GLN A 290 9.98 10.89 -15.63
C GLN A 290 10.08 10.87 -17.16
N VAL A 291 9.02 10.46 -17.85
CA VAL A 291 8.94 10.52 -19.32
C VAL A 291 9.05 11.97 -19.80
N ARG A 292 8.28 12.89 -19.23
CA ARG A 292 8.33 14.33 -19.58
C ARG A 292 9.74 14.91 -19.40
N GLN A 293 10.40 14.58 -18.29
CA GLN A 293 11.76 15.02 -18.04
C GLN A 293 12.74 14.46 -19.08
N THR A 294 12.56 13.20 -19.48
CA THR A 294 13.43 12.56 -20.49
C THR A 294 13.23 13.18 -21.87
N ILE A 295 11.99 13.45 -22.28
CA ILE A 295 11.69 14.17 -23.53
C ILE A 295 12.35 15.55 -23.51
N LEU A 296 12.24 16.29 -22.40
CA LEU A 296 12.88 17.60 -22.25
C LEU A 296 14.42 17.49 -22.33
N ASN A 297 15.02 16.49 -21.69
CA ASN A 297 16.46 16.25 -21.76
C ASN A 297 16.91 15.96 -23.20
N LEU A 298 16.15 15.17 -23.96
CA LEU A 298 16.42 14.90 -25.36
C LEU A 298 16.27 16.17 -26.22
N ALA A 299 15.28 17.01 -25.93
CA ALA A 299 15.05 18.28 -26.62
C ALA A 299 16.24 19.23 -26.45
N VAL A 300 16.68 19.44 -25.21
CA VAL A 300 17.78 20.37 -24.87
C VAL A 300 19.12 19.89 -25.45
N ARG A 301 19.28 18.58 -25.67
CA ARG A 301 20.47 18.00 -26.32
C ARG A 301 20.38 17.92 -27.85
N GLY A 302 19.33 18.46 -28.46
CA GLY A 302 19.11 18.44 -29.91
C GLY A 302 18.96 17.02 -30.49
N LYS A 303 18.44 16.06 -29.70
CA LYS A 303 18.31 14.65 -30.10
C LYS A 303 16.90 14.27 -30.57
N LEU A 304 15.95 15.20 -30.53
CA LEU A 304 14.58 14.94 -31.00
C LEU A 304 14.45 14.98 -32.53
N VAL A 305 15.33 15.70 -33.22
CA VAL A 305 15.27 15.93 -34.67
C VAL A 305 16.70 15.89 -35.24
N PRO A 306 16.93 15.34 -36.45
CA PRO A 306 18.21 15.48 -37.15
C PRO A 306 18.64 16.96 -37.23
N GLN A 307 19.90 17.26 -36.96
CA GLN A 307 20.44 18.61 -37.05
C GLN A 307 20.92 18.86 -38.49
N ASP A 308 20.51 19.97 -39.09
CA ASP A 308 21.00 20.41 -40.41
C ASP A 308 22.14 21.42 -40.22
N PRO A 309 23.36 21.17 -40.71
CA PRO A 309 24.45 22.16 -40.67
C PRO A 309 24.15 23.46 -41.41
N ALA A 310 23.15 23.48 -42.31
CA ALA A 310 22.70 24.67 -43.01
C ALA A 310 21.70 25.52 -42.20
N ASP A 311 21.23 25.02 -41.04
CA ASP A 311 20.36 25.79 -40.16
C ASP A 311 21.07 27.06 -39.65
N GLU A 312 20.30 28.14 -39.50
CA GLU A 312 20.81 29.41 -39.02
C GLU A 312 21.36 29.26 -37.59
N PRO A 313 22.61 29.70 -37.32
CA PRO A 313 23.14 29.70 -35.96
C PRO A 313 22.31 30.58 -35.03
N ALA A 314 22.03 30.08 -33.83
CA ALA A 314 21.29 30.80 -32.80
C ALA A 314 21.90 32.17 -32.48
N GLU A 315 23.22 32.35 -32.67
CA GLU A 315 23.91 33.64 -32.51
C GLU A 315 23.34 34.75 -33.40
N GLU A 316 22.92 34.46 -34.63
CA GLU A 316 22.32 35.46 -35.53
C GLU A 316 20.91 35.85 -35.07
N LEU A 317 20.15 34.90 -34.52
CA LEU A 317 18.89 35.20 -33.84
C LEU A 317 19.11 36.05 -32.58
N LEU A 318 20.12 35.74 -31.77
CA LEU A 318 20.45 36.49 -30.56
C LEU A 318 20.88 37.93 -30.87
N LYS A 319 21.62 38.17 -31.96
CA LYS A 319 21.94 39.53 -32.43
C LYS A 319 20.68 40.33 -32.75
N ARG A 320 19.74 39.73 -33.51
CA ARG A 320 18.45 40.36 -33.84
C ARG A 320 17.61 40.65 -32.59
N ILE A 321 17.54 39.71 -31.64
CA ILE A 321 16.86 39.92 -30.35
C ILE A 321 17.50 41.08 -29.57
N ALA A 322 18.84 41.15 -29.53
CA ALA A 322 19.54 42.22 -28.83
C ALA A 322 19.28 43.60 -29.45
N GLU A 323 19.29 43.70 -30.77
CA GLU A 323 18.96 44.92 -31.52
C GLU A 323 17.52 45.37 -31.27
N GLU A 324 16.56 44.44 -31.36
CA GLU A 324 15.14 44.75 -31.15
C GLU A 324 14.88 45.18 -29.70
N ARG A 325 15.50 44.52 -28.72
CA ARG A 325 15.41 44.93 -27.30
C ARG A 325 16.05 46.29 -27.07
N ALA A 326 17.20 46.58 -27.68
CA ALA A 326 17.82 47.89 -27.58
C ALA A 326 16.90 49.00 -28.15
N ALA A 327 16.24 48.73 -29.28
CA ALA A 327 15.26 49.65 -29.85
C ALA A 327 14.04 49.86 -28.92
N ARG A 328 13.42 48.78 -28.41
CA ARG A 328 12.28 48.86 -27.48
C ARG A 328 12.63 49.54 -26.16
N SER A 329 13.86 49.37 -25.68
CA SER A 329 14.35 50.04 -24.46
C SER A 329 14.58 51.53 -24.69
N ARG A 330 15.04 51.95 -25.88
CA ARG A 330 15.14 53.37 -26.27
C ARG A 330 13.78 54.06 -26.32
N VAL A 331 12.76 53.35 -26.78
CA VAL A 331 11.37 53.84 -26.85
C VAL A 331 10.64 53.75 -25.50
N GLY A 332 11.28 53.14 -24.47
CA GLY A 332 10.75 53.06 -23.11
C GLY A 332 9.69 51.97 -22.89
N THR A 333 9.46 51.11 -23.89
CA THR A 333 8.48 50.01 -23.82
C THR A 333 8.94 48.89 -22.89
N ILE A 334 10.25 48.68 -22.75
CA ILE A 334 10.85 47.72 -21.82
C ILE A 334 11.92 48.39 -20.95
N PRO A 335 12.12 47.93 -19.69
CA PRO A 335 13.16 48.46 -18.81
C PRO A 335 14.56 48.30 -19.41
N LYS A 336 15.47 49.22 -19.08
CA LYS A 336 16.88 49.08 -19.46
C LYS A 336 17.46 47.78 -18.90
N PRO A 337 18.26 47.04 -19.68
CA PRO A 337 18.83 45.77 -19.25
C PRO A 337 19.72 46.01 -18.02
N LYS A 338 19.41 45.32 -16.91
CA LYS A 338 20.32 45.25 -15.76
C LYS A 338 21.39 44.22 -16.10
N ILE A 339 22.65 44.64 -16.12
CA ILE A 339 23.78 43.74 -16.36
C ILE A 339 23.89 42.81 -15.15
N THR A 340 23.36 41.59 -15.27
CA THR A 340 23.66 40.50 -14.34
C THR A 340 24.72 39.64 -15.01
N SER A 341 25.98 39.91 -14.70
CA SER A 341 27.08 39.04 -15.11
C SER A 341 26.85 37.64 -14.54
N ARG A 342 26.49 36.70 -15.40
CA ARG A 342 26.62 35.26 -15.14
C ARG A 342 27.32 34.67 -16.35
N ASP A 343 28.34 33.87 -16.08
CA ASP A 343 29.05 33.15 -17.13
C ASP A 343 28.13 32.03 -17.68
N VAL A 344 27.45 32.34 -18.78
CA VAL A 344 26.63 31.36 -19.51
C VAL A 344 27.48 30.42 -20.35
N ASN A 345 28.75 30.77 -20.62
CA ASN A 345 29.65 29.95 -21.43
C ASN A 345 30.06 28.65 -20.73
N ARG A 346 29.84 28.54 -19.42
CA ARG A 346 29.97 27.26 -18.69
C ARG A 346 29.01 26.17 -19.20
N PHE A 347 27.99 26.53 -20.00
CA PHE A 347 27.03 25.61 -20.59
C PHE A 347 27.29 25.33 -22.08
N SER A 348 28.41 25.82 -22.63
CA SER A 348 28.73 25.68 -24.06
C SER A 348 29.17 24.27 -24.44
N GLU A 349 29.68 23.48 -23.49
CA GLU A 349 30.12 22.11 -23.74
C GLU A 349 28.93 21.17 -24.00
N GLY A 350 28.96 20.46 -25.13
CA GLY A 350 27.96 19.45 -25.48
C GLY A 350 26.67 19.97 -26.12
N LEU A 351 26.60 21.26 -26.49
CA LEU A 351 25.48 21.80 -27.25
C LEU A 351 25.47 21.30 -28.72
N PRO A 352 24.30 21.17 -29.34
CA PRO A 352 24.19 20.88 -30.76
C PRO A 352 24.84 21.97 -31.63
N ILE A 353 25.18 21.59 -32.87
CA ILE A 353 25.73 22.52 -33.86
C ILE A 353 24.74 23.66 -34.09
N GLY A 354 25.23 24.90 -34.07
CA GLY A 354 24.42 26.10 -34.25
C GLY A 354 23.68 26.58 -32.99
N TRP A 355 23.75 25.88 -31.86
CA TRP A 355 23.11 26.31 -30.61
C TRP A 355 24.05 27.18 -29.79
N SER A 356 23.50 28.16 -29.08
CA SER A 356 24.26 29.09 -28.22
C SER A 356 23.57 29.26 -26.87
N PRO A 357 24.29 29.18 -25.74
CA PRO A 357 23.70 29.38 -24.43
C PRO A 357 23.35 30.86 -24.24
N VAL A 358 22.14 31.13 -23.75
CA VAL A 358 21.66 32.49 -23.51
C VAL A 358 21.04 32.64 -22.13
N GLY A 359 21.26 33.77 -21.48
CA GLY A 359 20.59 34.10 -20.24
C GLY A 359 19.11 34.32 -20.47
N LEU A 360 18.25 33.81 -19.57
CA LEU A 360 16.80 34.04 -19.67
C LEU A 360 16.44 35.53 -19.72
N GLY A 361 17.21 36.38 -19.04
CA GLY A 361 17.03 37.84 -19.08
C GLY A 361 17.39 38.51 -20.40
N ASP A 362 18.11 37.81 -21.28
CA ASP A 362 18.51 38.32 -22.60
C ASP A 362 17.41 38.07 -23.66
N VAL A 363 16.58 37.04 -23.45
CA VAL A 363 15.50 36.61 -24.36
C VAL A 363 14.09 36.90 -23.84
N CYS A 364 13.91 37.28 -22.57
CA CYS A 364 12.62 37.66 -22.01
C CYS A 364 12.52 39.18 -21.80
N ASP A 365 11.34 39.75 -22.10
CA ASP A 365 11.07 41.18 -21.88
C ASP A 365 11.10 41.55 -20.39
N LEU A 366 10.63 40.65 -19.53
CA LEU A 366 10.54 40.88 -18.09
C LEU A 366 10.67 39.56 -17.31
N VAL A 367 11.61 39.53 -16.36
CA VAL A 367 11.74 38.45 -15.37
C VAL A 367 11.39 39.04 -14.00
N THR A 368 10.24 38.68 -13.45
CA THR A 368 9.78 39.16 -12.13
C THR A 368 9.67 38.01 -11.13
N SER A 369 9.68 38.33 -9.84
CA SER A 369 9.38 37.39 -8.76
C SER A 369 7.87 37.12 -8.58
N GLY A 370 7.03 37.58 -9.51
CA GLY A 370 5.59 37.76 -9.30
C GLY A 370 5.27 39.04 -8.52
N SER A 371 4.04 39.54 -8.69
CA SER A 371 3.47 40.59 -7.85
C SER A 371 3.28 40.06 -6.42
N ARG A 372 3.65 40.85 -5.40
CA ARG A 372 3.36 40.54 -3.99
C ARG A 372 1.89 40.80 -3.64
N GLY A 373 0.95 40.23 -4.40
CA GLY A 373 -0.48 40.59 -4.30
C GLY A 373 -1.45 39.49 -4.75
N TRP A 374 -1.27 38.26 -4.29
CA TRP A 374 -2.29 37.19 -4.43
C TRP A 374 -2.98 36.87 -3.09
N ALA A 375 -3.04 37.83 -2.18
CA ALA A 375 -3.79 37.75 -0.94
C ALA A 375 -4.62 39.04 -0.77
N GLU A 376 -5.59 39.25 -1.66
CA GLU A 376 -6.84 39.98 -1.38
C GLU A 376 -8.01 39.20 -1.96
#